data_AF-A0A7W9UPR3-F1
#
_entry.id   AF-A0A7W9UPR3-F1
#
_cell.length_a   1.000
_cell.length_b   1.000
_cell.length_c   1.000
_cell.angle_alpha   90.00
_cell.angle_beta   90.00
_cell.angle_gamma   90.00
#
_symmetry.space_group_name_H-M   'P 1'
#
loop_
_entity.id
_entity.type
_entity.pdbx_description
1 polymer ?
#
loop_
_entity_poly.entity_id
_entity_poly.type
_entity_poly.pdbx_seq_one_letter_code
_entity_poly.pdbx_strand_id
1 'polypeptide(L)'
;MELIALAQGVDLGQLRPLTGQDAGAEMDTHRGKVVVSLREEDMFRVRLCLHPAFAWSEGWTDDLDAAVGVAELWYQGGRLRELHDRFPFMSWDELAQGFEDGDPAAAKWRQLLSSDWHLRDRPLLEAAHAHPDLRVFYPYISMGSLMLSRKPFDLESGLVKIIPFSEDHYRVTMWPAAFRRDMTSLNEALDVAVACFRSLPDA
;
A
#
# COMPACT_ATOMS: atom_id res chain seq x y z
N MET A 1 5.39 -23.87 13.61
CA MET A 1 4.32 -22.87 13.85
C MET A 1 3.08 -23.53 14.44
N GLU A 2 2.36 -24.42 13.74
CA GLU A 2 1.15 -25.10 14.27
C GLU A 2 1.34 -25.73 15.66
N LEU A 3 2.41 -26.51 15.83
CA LEU A 3 2.71 -27.16 17.12
C LEU A 3 2.99 -26.15 18.25
N ILE A 4 3.61 -25.02 17.92
CA ILE A 4 3.92 -23.95 18.90
C ILE A 4 2.65 -23.19 19.26
N ALA A 5 1.85 -22.80 18.26
CA ALA A 5 0.56 -22.16 18.50
C ALA A 5 -0.33 -23.03 19.40
N LEU A 6 -0.42 -24.34 19.09
CA LEU A 6 -1.17 -25.28 19.92
C LEU A 6 -0.60 -25.39 21.34
N ALA A 7 0.73 -25.43 21.50
CA ALA A 7 1.38 -25.47 22.81
C ALA A 7 1.15 -24.19 23.63
N GLN A 8 0.98 -23.06 22.96
CA GLN A 8 0.66 -21.76 23.57
C GLN A 8 -0.85 -21.56 23.78
N GLY A 9 -1.70 -22.51 23.36
CA GLY A 9 -3.16 -22.39 23.46
C GLY A 9 -3.76 -21.39 22.46
N VAL A 10 -3.03 -21.08 21.39
CA VAL A 10 -3.40 -20.12 20.35
C VAL A 10 -4.05 -20.83 19.18
N ASP A 11 -5.22 -20.35 18.76
CA ASP A 11 -5.85 -20.74 17.50
C ASP A 11 -5.51 -19.72 16.41
N LEU A 12 -4.62 -20.10 15.50
CA LEU A 12 -4.23 -19.31 14.32
C LEU A 12 -5.14 -19.60 13.10
N GLY A 13 -6.23 -20.35 13.28
CA GLY A 13 -7.09 -20.75 12.17
C GLY A 13 -6.34 -21.60 11.14
N GLN A 14 -6.68 -21.42 9.85
CA GLN A 14 -6.12 -22.23 8.77
C GLN A 14 -4.76 -21.68 8.31
N LEU A 15 -3.71 -22.46 8.55
CA LEU A 15 -2.38 -22.22 8.01
C LEU A 15 -2.20 -22.91 6.65
N ARG A 16 -1.56 -22.21 5.71
CA ARG A 16 -1.20 -22.71 4.39
C ARG A 16 0.31 -22.80 4.26
N PRO A 17 0.89 -23.95 3.88
CA PRO A 17 2.32 -24.05 3.68
C PRO A 17 2.74 -23.25 2.43
N LEU A 18 3.84 -22.52 2.54
CA LEU A 18 4.54 -21.89 1.43
C LEU A 18 5.75 -22.74 1.05
N THR A 19 6.05 -22.83 -0.24
CA THR A 19 7.18 -23.60 -0.79
C THR A 19 8.10 -22.73 -1.63
N GLY A 20 9.32 -23.19 -1.91
CA GLY A 20 10.30 -22.46 -2.71
C GLY A 20 11.15 -21.47 -1.89
N GLN A 21 11.55 -20.35 -2.50
CA GLN A 21 12.45 -19.35 -1.87
C GLN A 21 11.83 -18.59 -0.68
N ASP A 22 10.52 -18.73 -0.47
CA ASP A 22 9.78 -18.18 0.66
C ASP A 22 9.12 -19.29 1.49
N ALA A 23 9.76 -20.47 1.57
CA ALA A 23 9.26 -21.61 2.33
C ALA A 23 8.87 -21.20 3.76
N GLY A 24 7.69 -21.61 4.21
CA GLY A 24 7.12 -21.11 5.46
C GLY A 24 5.63 -21.39 5.60
N ALA A 25 4.92 -20.49 6.28
CA ALA A 25 3.48 -20.56 6.47
C ALA A 25 2.81 -19.22 6.18
N GLU A 26 1.62 -19.28 5.62
CA GLU A 26 0.72 -18.15 5.41
C GLU A 26 -0.59 -18.38 6.18
N MET A 27 -1.13 -17.31 6.74
CA MET A 27 -2.41 -17.28 7.43
C MET A 27 -3.27 -16.14 6.85
N ASP A 28 -4.53 -16.44 6.52
CA ASP A 28 -5.52 -15.39 6.23
C ASP A 28 -6.09 -14.83 7.53
N THR A 29 -6.34 -13.52 7.53
CA THR A 29 -7.02 -12.80 8.60
C THR A 29 -8.15 -11.95 8.01
N HIS A 30 -9.01 -11.41 8.87
CA HIS A 30 -10.08 -10.50 8.45
C HIS A 30 -9.56 -9.19 7.82
N ARG A 31 -8.29 -8.83 8.03
CA ARG A 31 -7.68 -7.57 7.58
C ARG A 31 -6.41 -7.74 6.76
N GLY A 32 -6.27 -8.89 6.08
CA GLY A 32 -5.10 -9.22 5.26
C GLY A 32 -4.52 -10.57 5.62
N LYS A 33 -3.21 -10.72 5.50
CA LYS A 33 -2.50 -11.97 5.70
C LYS A 33 -1.30 -11.81 6.62
N VAL A 34 -0.94 -12.89 7.30
CA VAL A 34 0.37 -13.03 7.95
C VAL A 34 1.18 -14.06 7.17
N VAL A 35 2.41 -13.70 6.82
CA VAL A 35 3.36 -14.61 6.18
C VAL A 35 4.57 -14.72 7.08
N VAL A 36 4.92 -15.95 7.46
CA VAL A 36 6.18 -16.24 8.14
C VAL A 36 7.00 -17.15 7.24
N SER A 37 8.11 -16.64 6.75
CA SER A 37 9.02 -17.38 5.88
C SER A 37 10.32 -17.68 6.61
N LEU A 38 10.85 -18.88 6.40
CA LEU A 38 12.19 -19.24 6.81
C LEU A 38 13.20 -18.60 5.86
N ARG A 39 14.25 -18.01 6.42
CA ARG A 39 15.41 -17.48 5.70
C ARG A 39 16.66 -18.27 6.07
N GLU A 40 17.77 -17.95 5.41
CA GLU A 40 19.08 -18.48 5.78
C GLU A 40 19.40 -18.11 7.25
N GLU A 41 20.23 -18.92 7.92
CA GLU A 41 20.65 -18.71 9.32
C GLU A 41 19.54 -18.86 10.39
N ASP A 42 18.56 -19.73 10.17
CA ASP A 42 17.46 -20.03 11.12
C ASP A 42 16.60 -18.81 11.51
N MET A 43 16.63 -17.76 10.70
CA MET A 43 15.80 -16.57 10.90
C MET A 43 14.42 -16.70 10.27
N PHE A 44 13.41 -16.21 10.97
CA PHE A 44 12.04 -16.05 10.48
C PHE A 44 11.83 -14.60 10.03
N ARG A 45 11.40 -14.44 8.78
CA ARG A 45 10.84 -13.17 8.30
C ARG A 45 9.33 -13.19 8.51
N VAL A 46 8.81 -12.22 9.25
CA VAL A 46 7.37 -12.05 9.47
C VAL A 46 6.89 -10.86 8.65
N ARG A 47 5.80 -11.02 7.90
CA ARG A 47 5.17 -9.96 7.10
C ARG A 47 3.67 -9.93 7.34
N LEU A 48 3.14 -8.72 7.55
CA LEU A 48 1.70 -8.46 7.61
C LEU A 48 1.28 -7.79 6.31
N CYS A 49 0.43 -8.44 5.51
CA CYS A 49 0.09 -8.01 4.15
C CYS A 49 -1.41 -7.68 4.02
N LEU A 50 -1.77 -6.42 3.78
CA LEU A 50 -3.18 -6.04 3.48
C LEU A 50 -3.55 -6.38 2.04
N HIS A 51 -2.63 -6.14 1.12
CA HIS A 51 -2.78 -6.35 -0.32
C HIS A 51 -1.55 -7.12 -0.81
N PRO A 52 -1.64 -7.97 -1.86
CA PRO A 52 -0.49 -8.70 -2.38
C PRO A 52 0.73 -7.82 -2.72
N ALA A 53 0.49 -6.54 -3.03
CA ALA A 53 1.53 -5.57 -3.37
C ALA A 53 2.03 -4.69 -2.20
N PHE A 54 1.50 -4.85 -0.98
CA PHE A 54 1.87 -3.98 0.15
C PHE A 54 1.84 -4.72 1.50
N ALA A 55 2.99 -4.73 2.17
CA ALA A 55 3.10 -5.15 3.56
C ALA A 55 2.96 -3.93 4.48
N TRP A 56 2.08 -4.03 5.47
CA TRP A 56 1.93 -3.03 6.53
C TRP A 56 3.11 -3.04 7.51
N SER A 57 3.62 -4.23 7.80
CA SER A 57 4.72 -4.38 8.73
C SER A 57 5.56 -5.58 8.35
N GLU A 58 6.86 -5.44 8.56
CA GLU A 58 7.79 -6.54 8.43
C GLU A 58 8.86 -6.51 9.51
N GLY A 59 9.35 -7.69 9.85
CA GLY A 59 10.39 -7.87 10.84
C GLY A 59 11.09 -9.21 10.67
N TRP A 60 12.19 -9.36 11.39
CA TRP A 60 12.99 -10.58 11.41
C TRP A 60 13.29 -10.98 12.85
N THR A 61 13.17 -12.28 13.13
CA THR A 61 13.41 -12.85 14.46
C THR A 61 13.93 -14.28 14.32
N ASP A 62 14.84 -14.70 15.17
CA ASP A 62 15.23 -16.11 15.34
C ASP A 62 14.30 -16.85 16.33
N ASP A 63 13.48 -16.10 17.08
CA ASP A 63 12.48 -16.62 18.00
C ASP A 63 11.15 -16.92 17.27
N LEU A 64 10.85 -18.22 17.13
CA LEU A 64 9.59 -18.69 16.52
C LEU A 64 8.38 -18.45 17.42
N ASP A 65 8.53 -18.40 18.75
CA ASP A 65 7.45 -18.06 19.67
C ASP A 65 7.05 -16.60 19.47
N ALA A 66 8.02 -15.70 19.29
CA ALA A 66 7.76 -14.30 18.95
C ALA A 66 7.05 -14.14 17.60
N ALA A 67 7.44 -14.92 16.58
CA ALA A 67 6.75 -14.92 15.29
C ALA A 67 5.29 -15.42 15.39
N VAL A 68 5.02 -16.44 16.22
CA VAL A 68 3.66 -16.91 16.52
C VAL A 68 2.86 -15.84 17.26
N GLY A 69 3.46 -15.15 18.23
CA GLY A 69 2.82 -14.06 18.95
C GLY A 69 2.41 -12.88 18.06
N VAL A 70 3.22 -12.55 17.05
CA VAL A 70 2.85 -11.57 16.01
C VAL A 70 1.64 -12.04 15.23
N ALA A 71 1.65 -13.31 14.78
CA ALA A 71 0.54 -13.88 14.02
C ALA A 71 -0.76 -13.85 14.83
N GLU A 72 -0.71 -14.27 16.10
CA GLU A 72 -1.83 -14.22 17.02
C GLU A 72 -2.37 -12.81 17.18
N LEU A 73 -1.51 -11.84 17.54
CA LEU A 73 -1.95 -10.47 17.79
C LEU A 73 -2.63 -9.89 16.55
N TRP A 74 -2.07 -10.14 15.36
CA TRP A 74 -2.66 -9.68 14.10
C TRP A 74 -4.01 -10.35 13.82
N TYR A 75 -4.11 -11.67 14.04
CA TYR A 75 -5.34 -12.44 13.87
C TYR A 75 -6.47 -11.89 14.76
N GLN A 76 -6.15 -11.53 16.01
CA GLN A 76 -7.07 -10.94 16.98
C GLN A 76 -7.39 -9.45 16.72
N GLY A 77 -6.81 -8.85 15.67
CA GLY A 77 -7.09 -7.46 15.29
C GLY A 77 -6.26 -6.41 16.02
N GLY A 78 -5.11 -6.79 16.59
CA GLY A 78 -4.15 -5.86 17.19
C GLY A 78 -3.68 -4.77 16.20
N ARG A 79 -3.25 -3.63 16.73
CA ARG A 79 -2.85 -2.45 15.94
C ARG A 79 -1.36 -2.42 15.65
N LEU A 80 -0.93 -1.65 14.64
CA LEU A 80 0.50 -1.55 14.28
C LEU A 80 1.37 -1.02 15.42
N ARG A 81 0.90 -0.01 16.15
CA ARG A 81 1.62 0.52 17.31
C ARG A 81 1.76 -0.50 18.43
N GLU A 82 0.67 -1.20 18.75
CA GLU A 82 0.65 -2.27 19.75
C GLU A 82 1.56 -3.44 19.36
N LEU A 83 1.53 -3.81 18.07
CA LEU A 83 2.42 -4.82 17.51
C LEU A 83 3.88 -4.46 17.74
N HIS A 84 4.28 -3.22 17.45
CA HIS A 84 5.67 -2.81 17.67
C HIS A 84 6.05 -2.74 19.15
N ASP A 85 5.17 -2.20 19.99
CA ASP A 85 5.41 -2.09 21.43
C ASP A 85 5.66 -3.48 22.05
N ARG A 86 4.94 -4.52 21.57
CA ARG A 86 5.09 -5.91 22.02
C ARG A 86 6.21 -6.66 21.31
N PHE A 87 6.45 -6.34 20.04
CA PHE A 87 7.41 -7.03 19.17
C PHE A 87 8.33 -6.01 18.47
N PRO A 88 9.38 -5.50 19.16
CA PRO A 88 10.20 -4.41 18.64
C PRO A 88 10.99 -4.74 17.36
N PHE A 89 11.10 -6.02 16.99
CA PHE A 89 11.69 -6.46 15.72
C PHE A 89 10.78 -6.21 14.51
N MET A 90 9.49 -5.95 14.74
CA MET A 90 8.54 -5.56 13.70
C MET A 90 8.65 -4.05 13.45
N SER A 91 8.78 -3.69 12.19
CA SER A 91 8.82 -2.30 11.73
C SER A 91 7.61 -2.00 10.83
N TRP A 92 7.15 -0.76 10.84
CA TRP A 92 6.12 -0.27 9.94
C TRP A 92 6.47 1.16 9.56
N ASP A 93 6.00 1.60 8.40
CA ASP A 93 6.21 2.96 7.95
C ASP A 93 4.94 3.81 8.14
N GLU A 94 5.09 5.09 7.86
CA GLU A 94 3.99 6.04 7.94
C GLU A 94 2.84 5.72 6.97
N LEU A 95 3.14 5.11 5.82
CA LEU A 95 2.11 4.71 4.87
C LEU A 95 1.25 3.59 5.44
N ALA A 96 1.88 2.59 6.08
CA ALA A 96 1.17 1.52 6.78
C ALA A 96 0.28 2.07 7.90
N GLN A 97 0.76 3.06 8.67
CA GLN A 97 -0.07 3.72 9.67
C GLN A 97 -1.25 4.46 9.03
N GLY A 98 -1.03 5.16 7.90
CA GLY A 98 -2.10 5.83 7.17
C GLY A 98 -3.18 4.87 6.67
N PHE A 99 -2.81 3.66 6.26
CA PHE A 99 -3.77 2.60 5.94
C PHE A 99 -4.56 2.12 7.16
N GLU A 100 -3.91 1.98 8.32
CA GLU A 100 -4.59 1.61 9.57
C GLU A 100 -5.58 2.69 10.04
N ASP A 101 -5.19 3.96 9.91
CA ASP A 101 -6.00 5.10 10.35
C ASP A 101 -7.11 5.47 9.32
N GLY A 102 -7.09 4.86 8.13
CA GLY A 102 -8.10 5.08 7.09
C GLY A 102 -7.85 6.28 6.17
N ASP A 103 -6.68 6.93 6.28
CA ASP A 103 -6.25 8.05 5.41
C ASP A 103 -4.81 7.85 4.90
N PRO A 104 -4.60 6.94 3.93
CA PRO A 104 -3.27 6.67 3.39
C PRO A 104 -2.81 7.73 2.38
N ALA A 105 -3.70 8.59 1.86
CA ALA A 105 -3.37 9.52 0.78
C ALA A 105 -2.35 10.57 1.24
N ALA A 106 -2.53 11.16 2.42
CA ALA A 106 -1.62 12.16 2.97
C ALA A 106 -0.21 11.60 3.21
N ALA A 107 -0.10 10.38 3.74
CA ALA A 107 1.17 9.68 3.91
C ALA A 107 1.83 9.41 2.55
N LYS A 108 1.06 8.95 1.56
CA LYS A 108 1.59 8.61 0.24
C LYS A 108 2.09 9.83 -0.53
N TRP A 109 1.38 10.96 -0.46
CA TRP A 109 1.87 12.22 -1.05
C TRP A 109 3.22 12.63 -0.47
N ARG A 110 3.36 12.60 0.86
CA ARG A 110 4.64 12.92 1.51
C ARG A 110 5.75 11.98 1.08
N GLN A 111 5.48 10.67 1.05
CA GLN A 111 6.44 9.67 0.58
C GLN A 111 6.91 9.95 -0.86
N LEU A 112 6.00 10.26 -1.78
CA LEU A 112 6.36 10.54 -3.18
C LEU A 112 7.15 11.85 -3.32
N LEU A 113 6.75 12.90 -2.62
CA LEU A 113 7.39 14.22 -2.68
C LEU A 113 8.77 14.23 -2.01
N SER A 114 8.98 13.43 -0.97
CA SER A 114 10.28 13.31 -0.28
C SER A 114 11.24 12.34 -0.95
N SER A 115 10.79 11.54 -1.92
CA SER A 115 11.60 10.50 -2.55
C SER A 115 12.50 11.06 -3.65
N ASP A 116 13.79 10.73 -3.58
CA ASP A 116 14.75 11.05 -4.64
C ASP A 116 14.52 10.25 -5.93
N TRP A 117 13.84 9.10 -5.84
CA TRP A 117 13.49 8.31 -7.02
C TRP A 117 12.51 9.03 -7.94
N HIS A 118 11.71 9.96 -7.39
CA HIS A 118 10.71 10.74 -8.12
C HIS A 118 11.18 12.16 -8.44
N LEU A 119 12.49 12.44 -8.42
CA LEU A 119 13.02 13.77 -8.79
C LEU A 119 12.56 14.24 -10.17
N ARG A 120 12.46 13.32 -11.14
CA ARG A 120 11.98 13.63 -12.50
C ARG A 120 10.48 13.93 -12.54
N ASP A 121 9.70 13.28 -11.68
CA ASP A 121 8.24 13.43 -11.61
C ASP A 121 7.82 14.59 -10.70
N ARG A 122 8.77 15.18 -9.96
CA ARG A 122 8.52 16.17 -8.90
C ARG A 122 7.68 17.38 -9.35
N PRO A 123 7.90 18.01 -10.52
CA PRO A 123 7.06 19.11 -10.95
C PRO A 123 5.57 18.72 -11.12
N LEU A 124 5.31 17.52 -11.66
CA LEU A 124 3.94 17.00 -11.81
C LEU A 124 3.32 16.67 -10.44
N LEU A 125 4.10 16.03 -9.55
CA LEU A 125 3.66 15.69 -8.20
C LEU A 125 3.33 16.94 -7.37
N GLU A 126 4.21 17.95 -7.39
CA GLU A 126 4.01 19.20 -6.65
C GLU A 126 2.78 19.97 -7.17
N ALA A 127 2.62 20.07 -8.48
CA ALA A 127 1.47 20.75 -9.07
C ALA A 127 0.15 20.04 -8.74
N ALA A 128 0.11 18.70 -8.82
CA ALA A 128 -1.06 17.92 -8.47
C ALA A 128 -1.39 17.97 -6.97
N HIS A 129 -0.37 17.90 -6.11
CA HIS A 129 -0.54 18.01 -4.66
C HIS A 129 -0.96 19.43 -4.21
N ALA A 130 -0.51 20.47 -4.91
CA ALA A 130 -0.94 21.84 -4.67
C ALA A 130 -2.42 22.07 -5.05
N HIS A 131 -2.97 21.25 -5.95
CA HIS A 131 -4.36 21.35 -6.37
C HIS A 131 -5.30 20.77 -5.27
N PRO A 132 -6.18 21.59 -4.68
CA PRO A 132 -6.97 21.20 -3.50
C PRO A 132 -7.91 20.02 -3.76
N ASP A 133 -8.45 19.92 -4.97
CA ASP A 133 -9.36 18.83 -5.35
C ASP A 133 -8.63 17.53 -5.72
N LEU A 134 -7.31 17.55 -5.96
CA LEU A 134 -6.56 16.36 -6.38
C LEU A 134 -5.76 15.72 -5.23
N ARG A 135 -5.26 16.54 -4.29
CA ARG A 135 -4.44 16.06 -3.16
C ARG A 135 -5.16 15.07 -2.23
N VAL A 136 -6.49 15.01 -2.29
CA VAL A 136 -7.30 14.08 -1.51
C VAL A 136 -7.30 12.66 -2.07
N PHE A 137 -6.93 12.48 -3.34
CA PHE A 137 -6.85 11.16 -3.97
C PHE A 137 -5.53 10.48 -3.67
N TYR A 138 -5.55 9.15 -3.61
CA TYR A 138 -4.36 8.35 -3.38
C TYR A 138 -3.44 8.39 -4.62
N PRO A 139 -2.19 8.85 -4.50
CA PRO A 139 -1.28 8.98 -5.63
C PRO A 139 -0.40 7.74 -5.82
N TYR A 140 -0.09 7.45 -7.08
CA TYR A 140 0.87 6.43 -7.47
C TYR A 140 1.62 6.85 -8.73
N ILE A 141 2.91 6.52 -8.82
CA ILE A 141 3.71 6.75 -10.02
C ILE A 141 3.98 5.42 -10.70
N SER A 142 3.69 5.36 -12.00
CA SER A 142 4.03 4.21 -12.84
C SER A 142 4.50 4.68 -14.20
N MET A 143 5.69 4.25 -14.60
CA MET A 143 6.27 4.57 -15.91
C MET A 143 6.23 6.08 -16.22
N GLY A 144 6.56 6.92 -15.24
CA GLY A 144 6.55 8.39 -15.35
C GLY A 144 5.17 9.04 -15.44
N SER A 145 4.09 8.28 -15.21
CA SER A 145 2.73 8.82 -15.17
C SER A 145 2.23 8.93 -13.73
N LEU A 146 1.51 10.00 -13.43
CA LEU A 146 0.78 10.16 -12.17
C LEU A 146 -0.59 9.47 -12.29
N MET A 147 -0.86 8.58 -11.36
CA MET A 147 -2.12 7.88 -11.20
C MET A 147 -2.74 8.33 -9.88
N LEU A 148 -4.01 8.71 -9.93
CA LEU A 148 -4.81 9.11 -8.78
C LEU A 148 -6.01 8.17 -8.68
N SER A 149 -6.27 7.61 -7.50
CA SER A 149 -7.44 6.76 -7.27
C SER A 149 -8.25 7.23 -6.06
N ARG A 150 -9.57 6.95 -6.08
CA ARG A 150 -10.46 7.22 -4.93
C ARG A 150 -10.16 6.30 -3.77
N LYS A 151 -10.13 4.99 -4.04
CA LYS A 151 -9.74 3.96 -3.08
C LYS A 151 -8.40 3.36 -3.52
N PRO A 152 -7.41 3.24 -2.64
CA PRO A 152 -6.17 2.55 -2.96
C PRO A 152 -6.45 1.10 -3.41
N PHE A 153 -5.79 0.64 -4.47
CA PHE A 153 -5.89 -0.72 -5.01
C PHE A 153 -7.27 -1.14 -5.56
N ASP A 154 -8.25 -0.24 -5.62
CA ASP A 154 -9.56 -0.48 -6.22
C ASP A 154 -9.72 0.42 -7.45
N LEU A 155 -9.43 -0.15 -8.62
CA LEU A 155 -9.52 0.58 -9.89
C LEU A 155 -10.97 0.92 -10.27
N GLU A 156 -11.92 0.09 -9.85
CA GLU A 156 -13.35 0.28 -10.14
C GLU A 156 -13.91 1.50 -9.38
N SER A 157 -13.30 1.86 -8.25
CA SER A 157 -13.62 3.10 -7.53
C SER A 157 -13.32 4.38 -8.32
N GLY A 158 -12.60 4.28 -9.44
CA GLY A 158 -12.18 5.41 -10.23
C GLY A 158 -10.68 5.63 -10.17
N LEU A 159 -10.06 5.60 -11.35
CA LEU A 159 -8.66 5.87 -11.57
C LEU A 159 -8.52 6.95 -12.65
N VAL A 160 -7.81 8.02 -12.34
CA VAL A 160 -7.41 9.04 -13.33
C VAL A 160 -5.90 9.00 -13.48
N LYS A 161 -5.41 8.96 -14.71
CA LYS A 161 -4.00 8.91 -15.05
C LYS A 161 -3.61 10.13 -15.88
N ILE A 162 -2.59 10.85 -15.43
CA ILE A 162 -1.97 11.98 -16.12
C ILE A 162 -0.61 11.50 -16.65
N ILE A 163 -0.44 11.55 -17.97
CA ILE A 163 0.73 11.04 -18.70
C ILE A 163 1.44 12.22 -19.34
N PRO A 164 2.64 12.60 -18.87
CA PRO A 164 3.49 13.56 -19.57
C PRO A 164 4.19 12.87 -20.76
N PHE A 165 4.07 13.45 -21.95
CA PHE A 165 4.86 13.05 -23.13
C PHE A 165 6.01 14.01 -23.39
N SER A 166 5.78 15.31 -23.19
CA SER A 166 6.77 16.39 -23.24
C SER A 166 6.30 17.54 -22.34
N GLU A 167 7.08 18.62 -22.25
CA GLU A 167 6.73 19.81 -21.45
C GLU A 167 5.38 20.42 -21.85
N ASP A 168 5.02 20.34 -23.12
CA ASP A 168 3.79 20.91 -23.69
C ASP A 168 2.84 19.83 -24.24
N HIS A 169 2.95 18.59 -23.77
CA HIS A 169 2.02 17.52 -24.19
C HIS A 169 1.72 16.56 -23.04
N TYR A 170 0.47 16.59 -22.61
CA TYR A 170 -0.08 15.73 -21.58
C TYR A 170 -1.27 14.94 -22.13
N ARG A 171 -1.49 13.77 -21.55
CA ARG A 171 -2.70 12.98 -21.76
C ARG A 171 -3.34 12.62 -20.44
N VAL A 172 -4.64 12.82 -20.35
CA VAL A 172 -5.46 12.33 -19.24
C VAL A 172 -6.30 11.17 -19.71
N THR A 173 -6.29 10.08 -18.95
CA THR A 173 -7.18 8.94 -19.14
C THR A 173 -7.92 8.62 -17.86
N MET A 174 -9.12 8.07 -17.95
CA MET A 174 -9.91 7.61 -16.80
C MET A 174 -10.31 6.13 -16.98
N TRP A 175 -10.48 5.46 -15.85
CA TRP A 175 -11.11 4.14 -15.69
C TRP A 175 -12.08 4.21 -14.49
N PRO A 176 -13.20 3.46 -14.45
CA PRO A 176 -13.69 2.51 -15.47
C PRO A 176 -14.36 3.15 -16.68
N ALA A 177 -14.80 4.40 -16.56
CA ALA A 177 -15.35 5.13 -17.69
C ALA A 177 -14.24 5.45 -18.71
N ALA A 178 -14.38 4.91 -19.92
CA ALA A 178 -13.43 5.14 -21.00
C ALA A 178 -13.40 6.62 -21.40
N PHE A 179 -12.39 7.34 -20.90
CA PHE A 179 -12.11 8.72 -21.25
C PHE A 179 -10.64 8.86 -21.62
N ARG A 180 -10.39 9.67 -22.64
CA ARG A 180 -9.04 10.06 -23.04
C ARG A 180 -9.08 11.45 -23.65
N ARG A 181 -8.17 12.31 -23.22
CA ARG A 181 -7.95 13.63 -23.82
C ARG A 181 -6.46 13.92 -23.88
N ASP A 182 -6.04 14.63 -24.92
CA ASP A 182 -4.70 15.18 -25.08
C ASP A 182 -4.78 16.71 -24.92
N MET A 183 -3.76 17.31 -24.31
CA MET A 183 -3.69 18.75 -24.01
C MET A 183 -2.25 19.25 -23.99
N THR A 184 -2.07 20.56 -24.08
CA THR A 184 -0.74 21.17 -24.23
C THR A 184 -0.21 21.87 -22.98
N SER A 185 -0.91 21.76 -21.85
CA SER A 185 -0.45 22.34 -20.59
C SER A 185 -0.75 21.44 -19.40
N LEU A 186 0.11 21.51 -18.39
CA LEU A 186 -0.07 20.80 -17.14
C LEU A 186 -1.35 21.25 -16.42
N ASN A 187 -1.62 22.55 -16.37
CA ASN A 187 -2.80 23.09 -15.70
C ASN A 187 -4.10 22.55 -16.33
N GLU A 188 -4.19 22.53 -17.66
CA GLU A 188 -5.35 21.92 -18.33
C GLU A 188 -5.47 20.43 -17.99
N ALA A 189 -4.35 19.70 -17.87
CA ALA A 189 -4.37 18.29 -17.47
C ALA A 189 -4.87 18.09 -16.05
N LEU A 190 -4.51 18.96 -15.11
CA LEU A 190 -5.02 18.92 -13.73
C LEU A 190 -6.52 19.22 -13.69
N ASP A 191 -6.98 20.26 -14.40
CA ASP A 191 -8.41 20.63 -14.48
C ASP A 191 -9.25 19.51 -15.10
N VAL A 192 -8.75 18.88 -16.18
CA VAL A 192 -9.40 17.73 -16.80
C VAL A 192 -9.44 16.53 -15.85
N ALA A 193 -8.37 16.28 -15.09
CA ALA A 193 -8.36 15.21 -14.10
C ALA A 193 -9.40 15.44 -12.98
N VAL A 194 -9.57 16.68 -12.51
CA VAL A 194 -10.63 17.03 -11.57
C VAL A 194 -12.01 16.79 -12.18
N ALA A 195 -12.22 17.22 -13.43
CA ALA A 195 -13.48 17.00 -14.13
C ALA A 195 -13.79 15.50 -14.30
N CYS A 196 -12.78 14.66 -14.57
CA CYS A 196 -12.92 13.21 -14.59
C CYS A 196 -13.45 12.69 -13.26
N PHE A 197 -12.84 13.06 -12.13
CA PHE A 197 -13.32 12.63 -10.82
C PHE A 197 -14.74 13.10 -10.52
N ARG A 198 -15.10 14.34 -10.85
CA ARG A 198 -16.46 14.88 -10.68
C ARG A 198 -17.51 14.20 -11.56
N SER A 199 -17.10 13.57 -12.66
CA SER A 199 -18.00 12.82 -13.56
C SER A 199 -18.28 11.40 -13.10
N LEU A 200 -17.48 10.87 -12.18
CA LEU A 200 -17.71 9.55 -11.60
C LEU A 200 -18.85 9.62 -10.57
N PRO A 201 -19.75 8.62 -10.51
CA PRO A 201 -20.75 8.54 -9.47
C PRO A 201 -20.09 8.47 -8.09
N ASP A 202 -20.77 9.00 -7.08
CA ASP A 202 -20.34 8.78 -5.70
C ASP A 202 -20.44 7.28 -5.39
N ALA A 203 -19.36 6.75 -4.83
CA ALA A 203 -19.18 5.33 -4.53
C ALA A 203 -19.77 4.93 -3.17
#